data_AF-A0A223KVP2-F1
#
_entry.id   AF-A0A223KVP2-F1
#
_cell.length_a   1.000
_cell.length_b   1.000
_cell.length_c   1.000
_cell.angle_alpha   90.00
_cell.angle_beta   90.00
_cell.angle_gamma   90.00
#
_symmetry.space_group_name_H-M   'P 1'
#
loop_
_entity.id
_entity.type
_entity.pdbx_description
1 polymer ?
#
loop_
_entity_poly.entity_id
_entity_poly.type
_entity_poly.pdbx_seq_one_letter_code
_entity_poly.pdbx_strand_id
1 'polypeptide(L)'
;MGELLTITNILIIMTLIVNVITLIVVVMHIKNSEEKKESVIETVVPPLTPSTTSNEIGVVFCRSCNKPYDSTLTICPDCKESRS
;
A
#
# COMPACT_ATOMS: atom_id res chain seq x y z
N MET A 1 -44.16 0.45 -21.47
CA MET A 1 -43.24 1.63 -21.40
C MET A 1 -42.99 2.05 -19.95
N GLY A 2 -44.03 2.27 -19.12
CA GLY A 2 -43.85 2.72 -17.73
C GLY A 2 -43.09 1.76 -16.81
N GLU A 3 -43.36 0.45 -16.88
CA GLU A 3 -42.73 -0.54 -15.99
C GLU A 3 -41.22 -0.70 -16.23
N LEU A 4 -40.77 -0.58 -17.49
CA LEU A 4 -39.36 -0.66 -17.85
C LEU A 4 -38.58 0.54 -17.28
N LEU A 5 -39.15 1.75 -17.36
CA LEU A 5 -38.58 2.96 -16.76
C LEU A 5 -38.43 2.84 -15.25
N THR A 6 -39.42 2.24 -14.57
CA THR A 6 -39.36 2.03 -13.12
C THR A 6 -38.20 1.09 -12.73
N ILE A 7 -38.05 -0.03 -13.45
CA ILE A 7 -36.96 -0.99 -13.20
C ILE A 7 -35.60 -0.35 -13.47
N THR A 8 -35.46 0.39 -14.58
CA THR A 8 -34.22 1.09 -14.91
C THR A 8 -33.85 2.12 -13.83
N ASN A 9 -34.81 2.91 -13.34
CA ASN A 9 -34.56 3.86 -12.26
C ASN A 9 -34.12 3.17 -10.97
N ILE A 10 -34.75 2.04 -10.60
CA ILE A 10 -34.36 1.27 -9.41
C ILE A 10 -32.92 0.78 -9.55
N LEU A 11 -32.54 0.24 -10.72
CA LEU A 11 -31.18 -0.23 -10.96
C LEU A 11 -30.15 0.90 -10.84
N ILE A 12 -30.44 2.07 -11.42
CA ILE A 12 -29.55 3.25 -11.32
C ILE A 12 -29.38 3.67 -9.87
N ILE A 13 -30.47 3.75 -9.10
CA ILE A 13 -30.42 4.11 -7.68
C ILE A 13 -29.58 3.09 -6.90
N MET A 14 -29.78 1.78 -7.14
CA MET A 14 -29.02 0.73 -6.47
C MET A 14 -27.53 0.79 -6.83
N THR A 15 -27.18 1.02 -8.09
CA THR A 15 -25.78 1.20 -8.51
C THR A 15 -25.14 2.41 -7.85
N LEU A 16 -25.86 3.53 -7.76
CA LEU A 16 -25.37 4.71 -7.05
C LEU A 16 -25.13 4.43 -5.57
N ILE A 17 -26.06 3.73 -4.89
CA ILE A 17 -25.92 3.35 -3.48
C ILE A 17 -24.68 2.48 -3.29
N VAL A 18 -24.48 1.45 -4.11
CA VAL A 18 -23.32 0.56 -4.02
C VAL A 18 -22.02 1.35 -4.21
N ASN A 19 -21.95 2.22 -5.22
CA ASN A 19 -20.75 3.04 -5.47
C ASN A 19 -20.43 3.98 -4.30
N VAL A 20 -21.44 4.60 -3.69
CA VAL A 20 -21.27 5.46 -2.52
C VAL A 20 -20.75 4.65 -1.33
N ILE A 21 -21.31 3.47 -1.09
CA ILE A 21 -20.85 2.56 -0.02
C ILE A 21 -19.40 2.15 -0.27
N THR A 22 -19.05 1.77 -1.51
CA THR A 22 -17.67 1.39 -1.87
C THR A 22 -16.70 2.53 -1.61
N LEU A 23 -17.04 3.77 -2.00
CA LEU A 23 -16.22 4.94 -1.70
C LEU A 23 -16.02 5.16 -0.20
N ILE A 24 -17.09 5.04 0.60
CA ILE A 24 -17.00 5.18 2.07
C ILE A 24 -16.07 4.12 2.65
N VAL A 25 -16.23 2.85 2.25
CA VAL A 25 -15.38 1.75 2.73
C VAL A 25 -13.92 1.98 2.35
N VAL A 26 -13.65 2.41 1.11
CA VAL A 26 -12.29 2.72 0.65
C VAL A 26 -11.68 3.85 1.46
N VAL A 27 -12.40 4.95 1.67
CA VAL A 27 -11.92 6.09 2.48
C VAL A 27 -11.65 5.66 3.94
N MET A 28 -12.53 4.84 4.53
CA MET A 28 -12.30 4.31 5.88
C MET A 28 -11.07 3.41 5.94
N HIS A 29 -10.85 2.55 4.94
CA HIS A 29 -9.69 1.68 4.87
C HIS A 29 -8.38 2.44 4.66
N ILE A 30 -8.39 3.50 3.85
CA ILE A 30 -7.22 4.37 3.66
C ILE A 30 -6.89 5.06 4.98
N LYS A 31 -7.87 5.69 5.63
CA LYS A 31 -7.65 6.41 6.90
C LYS A 31 -7.09 5.50 8.00
N ASN A 32 -7.67 4.30 8.16
CA ASN A 32 -7.20 3.31 9.14
C ASN A 32 -5.82 2.72 8.78
N SER A 33 -5.41 2.76 7.51
CA SER A 33 -4.08 2.33 7.08
C SER A 33 -3.02 3.42 7.26
N GLU A 34 -3.40 4.70 7.19
CA GLU A 34 -2.54 5.84 7.51
C GLU A 34 -2.29 5.93 9.03
N GLU A 35 -3.33 5.75 9.85
CA GLU A 35 -3.21 5.71 11.32
C GLU A 35 -2.30 4.56 11.80
N LYS A 36 -2.27 3.43 11.08
CA LYS A 36 -1.34 2.32 11.36
C LYS A 36 0.10 2.55 10.92
N LYS A 37 0.36 3.53 10.05
CA LYS A 37 1.72 3.91 9.65
C LYS A 37 2.32 4.98 10.55
N GLU A 38 1.50 5.81 11.20
CA GLU A 38 1.97 6.85 12.13
C GLU A 38 2.32 6.28 13.51
N SER A 39 1.63 5.22 13.96
CA SER A 39 1.87 4.56 15.25
C SER A 39 3.20 3.77 15.36
N VAL A 40 4.04 3.71 14.33
CA VAL A 40 5.33 2.98 14.34
C VAL A 40 6.55 3.91 14.31
N ILE A 41 6.35 5.24 14.39
CA ILE A 41 7.46 6.22 14.26
C ILE A 41 7.76 6.97 15.55
N GLU A 42 6.88 6.96 16.55
CA GLU A 42 7.20 7.51 17.87
C GLU A 42 7.69 6.40 18.80
N THR A 43 9.00 6.17 18.86
CA THR A 43 9.77 6.07 20.11
C THR A 43 11.23 5.76 19.78
N VAL A 44 12.13 6.54 20.40
CA VAL A 44 13.60 6.46 20.49
C VAL A 44 14.41 7.35 19.52
N VAL A 45 14.52 8.63 19.90
CA VAL A 45 15.74 9.49 19.75
C VAL A 45 16.37 9.56 21.16
N PRO A 46 17.70 9.72 21.46
CA PRO A 46 18.91 10.13 20.66
C PRO A 46 20.17 9.21 20.92
N PRO A 47 21.45 9.49 20.49
CA PRO A 47 22.04 10.74 19.96
C PRO A 47 22.95 10.67 18.70
N LEU A 48 22.82 11.74 17.89
CA LEU A 48 23.87 12.53 17.19
C LEU A 48 24.78 11.88 16.10
N THR A 49 24.50 12.33 14.87
CA THR A 49 25.38 12.59 13.69
C THR A 49 25.68 11.49 12.67
N PRO A 50 25.84 11.83 11.37
CA PRO A 50 25.14 12.82 10.55
C PRO A 50 24.52 12.23 9.27
N SER A 51 23.47 12.89 8.82
CA SER A 51 22.55 12.55 7.73
C SER A 51 23.14 12.78 6.34
N THR A 52 23.17 11.72 5.51
CA THR A 52 23.07 11.68 4.03
C THR A 52 23.08 10.19 3.69
N THR A 53 22.10 9.52 3.09
CA THR A 53 21.10 9.91 2.11
C THR A 53 20.02 8.82 2.13
N SER A 54 18.75 9.22 2.23
CA SER A 54 17.55 8.51 1.76
C SER A 54 17.73 7.02 1.36
N ASN A 55 17.70 6.10 2.34
CA ASN A 55 17.52 4.67 2.05
C ASN A 55 16.04 4.47 1.70
N GLU A 56 15.74 4.49 0.41
CA GLU A 56 14.47 4.00 -0.13
C GLU A 56 14.32 2.53 0.24
N ILE A 57 13.51 2.26 1.27
CA ILE A 57 13.13 0.90 1.68
C ILE A 57 12.19 0.36 0.61
N GLY A 58 12.77 -0.29 -0.40
CA GLY A 58 12.06 -0.92 -1.51
C GLY A 58 12.40 -2.40 -1.66
N VAL A 59 11.58 -3.14 -2.40
CA VAL A 59 11.89 -4.52 -2.80
C VAL A 59 12.77 -4.47 -4.05
N VAL A 60 13.92 -5.12 -4.03
CA VAL A 60 14.84 -5.24 -5.17
C VAL A 60 14.84 -6.66 -5.70
N PHE A 61 15.04 -6.83 -7.01
CA PHE A 61 15.16 -8.16 -7.62
C PHE A 61 16.63 -8.57 -7.70
N CYS A 62 16.93 -9.79 -7.28
CA CYS A 62 18.29 -10.31 -7.40
C CYS A 62 18.65 -10.53 -8.86
N ARG A 63 19.81 -10.04 -9.32
CA ARG A 63 20.27 -10.25 -10.71
C ARG A 63 20.53 -11.71 -11.05
N SER A 64 20.84 -12.55 -10.06
CA SER A 64 21.21 -13.94 -10.27
C SER A 64 19.99 -14.87 -10.30
N CYS A 65 19.07 -14.75 -9.33
CA CYS A 65 17.89 -15.63 -9.24
C CYS A 65 16.57 -14.95 -9.59
N ASN A 66 16.59 -13.66 -9.92
CA ASN A 66 15.43 -12.82 -10.26
C ASN A 66 14.30 -12.82 -9.21
N LYS A 67 14.65 -13.15 -7.96
CA LYS A 67 13.70 -13.16 -6.84
C LYS A 67 13.67 -11.80 -6.14
N PRO A 68 12.49 -11.34 -5.72
CA PRO A 68 12.35 -10.13 -4.92
C PRO A 68 12.90 -10.37 -3.51
N TYR A 69 13.68 -9.41 -3.01
CA TYR A 69 14.15 -9.40 -1.63
C TYR A 69 14.30 -7.97 -1.12
N ASP A 70 14.40 -7.83 0.19
CA ASP A 70 14.44 -6.53 0.85
C ASP A 70 15.75 -5.79 0.53
N SER A 71 15.66 -4.51 0.13
CA SER A 71 16.82 -3.66 -0.19
C SER A 71 17.74 -3.39 1.00
N THR A 72 17.27 -3.63 2.23
CA THR A 72 18.10 -3.61 3.44
C THR A 72 19.12 -4.75 3.48
N LEU A 73 18.88 -5.84 2.74
CA LEU A 73 19.80 -6.96 2.64
C LEU A 73 20.84 -6.67 1.55
N THR A 74 22.12 -6.72 1.92
CA THR A 74 23.26 -6.61 0.98
C THR A 74 23.50 -7.90 0.20
N ILE A 75 22.89 -9.01 0.63
CA ILE A 75 23.06 -10.35 0.08
C ILE A 75 21.67 -10.95 -0.18
N CYS A 76 21.47 -11.56 -1.34
CA CYS A 76 20.22 -12.23 -1.66
C CYS A 76 20.02 -13.47 -0.76
N PRO A 77 18.86 -13.62 -0.08
CA PRO A 77 18.62 -14.75 0.82
C PRO A 77 18.52 -16.10 0.09
N ASP A 78 18.11 -16.10 -1.19
CA ASP A 78 17.93 -17.32 -1.96
C ASP A 78 19.24 -17.85 -2.56
N CYS A 79 20.04 -16.99 -3.19
CA CYS A 79 21.23 -17.42 -3.93
C CYS A 79 22.56 -16.98 -3.27
N LYS A 80 22.50 -16.27 -2.14
CA LYS A 80 23.66 -15.77 -1.37
C LYS A 80 24.62 -14.88 -2.17
N GLU A 81 24.17 -14.36 -3.31
CA GLU A 81 24.94 -13.43 -4.14
C GLU A 81 24.87 -12.02 -3.55
N SER A 82 25.99 -11.31 -3.52
CA SER A 82 26.03 -9.93 -3.04
C SER A 82 25.46 -8.97 -4.08
N ARG A 83 24.86 -7.88 -3.60
CA ARG A 83 24.40 -6.77 -4.44
C ARG A 83 25.62 -5.99 -4.92
N SER A 84 26.17 -6.38 -6.08
CA SER A 84 27.25 -5.66 -6.78
C SER A 84 26.72 -4.80 -7.93
#